data_AF-T1BJQ2-F1
#
_entry.id   AF-T1BJQ2-F1
#
_cell.length_a   1.000
_cell.length_b   1.000
_cell.length_c   1.000
_cell.angle_alpha   90.00
_cell.angle_beta   90.00
_cell.angle_gamma   90.00
#
_symmetry.space_group_name_H-M   'P 1'
#
loop_
_entity.id
_entity.type
_entity.pdbx_description
1 polymer ?
#
loop_
_entity_poly.entity_id
_entity_poly.type
_entity_poly.pdbx_seq_one_letter_code
_entity_poly.pdbx_strand_id
1 'polypeptide(L)'
;MLTGRRGQLHSIKQHGGLAPFPNRAESEYDTFGVGHSSTSISAALGMAIAAAQQASNRRVVAVIGDGAMTAGMAFEALNHAGSLPVDLLVILNDNDMSISENVGALSNYFTAALSGRLYANLREGGKKVLRQMPTVWELARRSEEHLKGMVLPGTLFEELGFNYIGPLDGHDVRALVGTLRNVRKLHGPQFLHVVTRKGKGYAPAEADPIKWHGPGPFDPVSGTIFKEAASSPRTRRSSDSGCATSPSVIRASSASLRRCARAPAWSSFPSDSPSAISTWRSPSSMP
;
A
#
# COMPACT_ATOMS: atom_id res chain seq x y z
N MET A 1 2.85 13.30 17.09
CA MET A 1 3.75 14.47 17.11
C MET A 1 3.01 15.78 16.89
N LEU A 2 2.33 15.95 15.75
CA LEU A 2 1.70 17.21 15.34
C LEU A 2 0.42 17.56 16.13
N THR A 3 -0.12 16.61 16.89
CA THR A 3 -1.37 16.68 17.65
C THR A 3 -1.11 16.76 19.16
N GLY A 4 -0.18 17.60 19.60
CA GLY A 4 0.13 17.83 21.03
C GLY A 4 0.95 16.73 21.73
N ARG A 5 1.05 15.53 21.17
CA ARG A 5 1.69 14.36 21.82
C ARG A 5 3.22 14.24 21.66
N ARG A 6 3.93 15.29 21.19
CA ARG A 6 5.39 15.21 20.93
C ARG A 6 6.19 14.83 22.17
N GLY A 7 5.90 15.45 23.31
CA GLY A 7 6.62 15.21 24.57
C GLY A 7 6.45 13.79 25.12
N GLN A 8 5.37 13.10 24.75
CA GLN A 8 5.01 11.78 25.26
C GLN A 8 5.47 10.62 24.34
N LEU A 9 6.03 10.92 23.16
CA LEU A 9 6.42 9.90 22.18
C LEU A 9 7.37 8.82 22.73
N HIS A 10 8.24 9.19 23.68
CA HIS A 10 9.18 8.26 24.31
C HIS A 10 8.47 7.13 25.09
N SER A 11 7.19 7.30 25.43
CA SER A 11 6.37 6.31 26.15
C SER A 11 5.56 5.38 25.22
N ILE A 12 5.65 5.53 23.90
CA ILE A 12 4.83 4.75 22.96
C ILE A 12 5.06 3.25 23.14
N LYS A 13 3.99 2.45 23.12
CA LYS A 13 3.98 0.99 23.35
C LYS A 13 4.37 0.55 24.77
N GLN A 14 4.59 1.48 25.70
CA GLN A 14 4.86 1.15 27.09
C GLN A 14 3.56 1.08 27.89
N HIS A 15 3.55 0.29 28.96
CA HIS A 15 2.40 0.23 29.86
C HIS A 15 2.11 1.61 30.45
N GLY A 16 0.87 2.08 30.33
CA GLY A 16 0.47 3.43 30.77
C GLY A 16 0.96 4.57 29.87
N GLY A 17 1.64 4.26 28.76
CA GLY A 17 2.09 5.23 27.75
C GLY A 17 1.18 5.30 26.53
N LEU A 18 1.65 5.96 25.47
CA LEU A 18 0.89 6.13 24.23
C LEU A 18 0.64 4.81 23.50
N ALA A 19 -0.55 4.68 22.91
CA ALA A 19 -0.92 3.57 22.04
C ALA A 19 -0.04 3.54 20.78
N PRO A 20 0.24 2.34 20.23
CA PRO A 20 1.00 2.19 18.98
C PRO A 20 0.29 2.72 17.73
N PHE A 21 -1.02 2.87 17.81
CA PHE A 21 -1.92 3.20 16.71
C PHE A 21 -2.98 4.19 17.20
N PRO A 22 -3.63 4.95 16.31
CA PRO A 22 -4.73 5.84 16.67
C PRO A 22 -5.73 5.18 17.63
N ASN A 23 -5.99 5.86 18.75
CA ASN A 23 -6.91 5.42 19.78
C ASN A 23 -7.85 6.57 20.14
N ARG A 24 -9.15 6.36 19.93
CA ARG A 24 -10.19 7.37 20.17
C ARG A 24 -10.23 7.88 21.61
N ALA A 25 -9.85 7.06 22.58
CA ALA A 25 -9.79 7.45 23.98
C ALA A 25 -8.53 8.28 24.31
N GLU A 26 -7.51 8.25 23.46
CA GLU A 26 -6.24 8.94 23.67
C GLU A 26 -6.27 10.39 23.14
N SER A 27 -7.02 10.64 22.07
CA SER A 27 -7.00 11.96 21.42
C SER A 27 -8.26 12.23 20.59
N GLU A 28 -8.75 13.47 20.64
CA GLU A 28 -9.83 13.95 19.76
C GLU A 28 -9.47 13.88 18.26
N TYR A 29 -8.17 13.91 17.95
CA TYR A 29 -7.65 13.81 16.59
C TYR A 29 -7.63 12.36 16.06
N ASP A 30 -7.78 11.36 16.94
CA ASP A 30 -7.79 9.94 16.58
C ASP A 30 -9.24 9.50 16.33
N THR A 31 -9.78 9.88 15.18
CA THR A 31 -11.22 9.76 14.87
C THR A 31 -11.72 8.31 14.77
N PHE A 32 -10.84 7.37 14.43
CA PHE A 32 -11.14 5.94 14.33
C PHE A 32 -10.01 5.10 14.95
N GLY A 33 -10.37 4.07 15.72
CA GLY A 33 -9.39 3.15 16.29
C GLY A 33 -8.92 2.15 15.25
N VAL A 34 -7.60 1.97 15.10
CA VAL A 34 -7.04 1.06 14.09
C VAL A 34 -6.01 0.09 14.68
N GLY A 35 -5.74 -0.97 13.92
CA GLY A 35 -4.71 -1.97 14.22
C GLY A 35 -4.62 -3.00 13.10
N HIS A 36 -5.78 -3.47 12.64
CA HIS A 36 -5.90 -4.23 11.39
C HIS A 36 -5.85 -3.28 10.18
N SER A 37 -5.18 -3.71 9.11
CA SER A 37 -5.09 -2.97 7.85
C SER A 37 -6.43 -2.93 7.12
N SER A 38 -6.53 -2.06 6.11
CA SER A 38 -7.61 -2.06 5.10
C SER A 38 -8.99 -1.63 5.59
N THR A 39 -9.12 -1.21 6.85
CA THR A 39 -10.37 -0.76 7.48
C THR A 39 -10.68 0.74 7.28
N SER A 40 -9.70 1.53 6.84
CA SER A 40 -9.79 2.99 6.84
C SER A 40 -10.83 3.55 5.86
N ILE A 41 -10.96 2.98 4.66
CA ILE A 41 -11.92 3.46 3.66
C ILE A 41 -13.36 3.18 4.10
N SER A 42 -13.66 1.97 4.60
CA SER A 42 -14.99 1.64 5.11
C SER A 42 -15.40 2.54 6.28
N ALA A 43 -14.48 2.76 7.22
CA ALA A 43 -14.73 3.64 8.36
C ALA A 43 -14.98 5.10 7.92
N ALA A 44 -14.15 5.61 7.01
CA ALA A 44 -14.30 6.94 6.45
C ALA A 44 -15.61 7.09 5.65
N LEU A 45 -16.00 6.07 4.88
CA LEU A 45 -17.27 6.07 4.16
C LEU A 45 -18.46 6.19 5.12
N GLY A 46 -18.49 5.41 6.21
CA GLY A 46 -19.53 5.52 7.23
C GLY A 46 -19.60 6.93 7.86
N MET A 47 -18.44 7.53 8.14
CA MET A 47 -18.37 8.91 8.64
C MET A 47 -18.86 9.94 7.60
N ALA A 48 -18.56 9.74 6.31
CA ALA A 48 -18.98 10.62 5.23
C ALA A 48 -20.51 10.55 5.03
N ILE A 49 -21.08 9.34 5.06
CA ILE A 49 -22.54 9.14 5.01
C ILE A 49 -23.22 9.84 6.20
N ALA A 50 -22.69 9.65 7.42
CA ALA A 50 -23.23 10.31 8.61
C ALA A 50 -23.13 11.85 8.52
N ALA A 51 -22.02 12.38 8.02
CA ALA A 51 -21.85 13.82 7.83
C ALA A 51 -22.86 14.38 6.80
N ALA A 52 -23.10 13.65 5.71
CA ALA A 52 -24.09 14.03 4.70
C ALA A 52 -25.51 14.04 5.29
N GLN A 53 -25.89 13.01 6.05
CA GLN A 53 -27.20 12.95 6.74
C GLN A 53 -27.40 14.08 7.76
N GLN A 54 -26.32 14.54 8.38
CA GLN A 54 -26.34 15.64 9.35
C GLN A 54 -26.24 17.03 8.69
N ALA A 55 -26.27 17.11 7.34
CA ALA A 55 -26.01 18.34 6.59
C ALA A 55 -24.72 19.07 7.05
N SER A 56 -23.72 18.29 7.46
CA SER A 56 -22.48 18.81 8.03
C SER A 56 -21.43 18.98 6.93
N ASN A 57 -20.81 20.16 6.88
CA ASN A 57 -19.72 20.48 5.93
C ASN A 57 -18.36 19.84 6.30
N ARG A 58 -18.39 18.71 7.03
CA ARG A 58 -17.18 17.98 7.43
C ARG A 58 -16.57 17.30 6.22
N ARG A 59 -15.25 17.42 6.07
CA ARG A 59 -14.48 16.68 5.07
C ARG A 59 -13.93 15.40 5.70
N VAL A 60 -14.20 14.26 5.08
CA VAL A 60 -13.71 12.98 5.56
C VAL A 60 -12.59 12.50 4.65
N VAL A 61 -11.46 12.10 5.26
CA VAL A 61 -10.26 11.69 4.55
C VAL A 61 -9.81 10.33 5.08
N ALA A 62 -9.65 9.35 4.19
CA ALA A 62 -8.98 8.09 4.48
C ALA A 62 -7.57 8.14 3.91
N VAL A 63 -6.57 7.81 4.73
CA VAL A 63 -5.20 7.56 4.24
C VAL A 63 -4.97 6.06 4.29
N ILE A 64 -4.52 5.48 3.18
CA ILE A 64 -4.30 4.04 3.05
C ILE A 64 -2.98 3.77 2.31
N GLY A 65 -2.24 2.76 2.76
CA GLY A 65 -1.05 2.30 2.04
C GLY A 65 -1.44 1.38 0.88
N ASP A 66 -0.62 1.38 -0.17
CA ASP A 66 -0.60 0.40 -1.26
C ASP A 66 -0.76 -1.06 -0.79
N GLY A 67 -0.03 -1.48 0.23
CA GLY A 67 -0.18 -2.83 0.79
C GLY A 67 -1.58 -3.12 1.36
N ALA A 68 -2.18 -2.14 2.03
CA ALA A 68 -3.52 -2.28 2.62
C ALA A 68 -4.64 -2.22 1.57
N MET A 69 -4.39 -1.62 0.41
CA MET A 69 -5.34 -1.60 -0.72
C MET A 69 -5.56 -2.98 -1.34
N THR A 70 -4.61 -3.91 -1.19
CA THR A 70 -4.72 -5.26 -1.76
C THR A 70 -5.82 -6.12 -1.13
N ALA A 71 -6.32 -5.75 0.05
CA ALA A 71 -7.34 -6.52 0.75
C ALA A 71 -8.74 -6.23 0.20
N GLY A 72 -9.58 -7.27 0.12
CA GLY A 72 -10.95 -7.16 -0.40
C GLY A 72 -11.82 -6.12 0.29
N MET A 73 -11.65 -5.89 1.60
CA MET A 73 -12.39 -4.87 2.35
C MET A 73 -12.16 -3.45 1.81
N ALA A 74 -10.93 -3.14 1.36
CA ALA A 74 -10.64 -1.84 0.77
C ALA A 74 -11.39 -1.66 -0.56
N PHE A 75 -11.44 -2.71 -1.39
CA PHE A 75 -12.15 -2.71 -2.66
C PHE A 75 -13.67 -2.64 -2.51
N GLU A 76 -14.23 -3.40 -1.57
CA GLU A 76 -15.66 -3.33 -1.25
C GLU A 76 -16.05 -1.90 -0.85
N ALA A 77 -15.23 -1.27 0.00
CA ALA A 77 -15.46 0.09 0.45
C ALA A 77 -15.35 1.12 -0.68
N LEU A 78 -14.39 0.96 -1.60
CA LEU A 78 -14.28 1.82 -2.79
C LEU A 78 -15.48 1.67 -3.70
N ASN A 79 -15.85 0.43 -4.03
CA ASN A 79 -17.01 0.17 -4.88
C ASN A 79 -18.31 0.75 -4.28
N HIS A 80 -18.48 0.65 -2.95
CA HIS A 80 -19.61 1.27 -2.27
C HIS A 80 -19.53 2.81 -2.24
N ALA A 81 -18.36 3.37 -1.97
CA ALA A 81 -18.18 4.82 -1.97
C ALA A 81 -18.47 5.45 -3.34
N GLY A 82 -18.07 4.77 -4.42
CA GLY A 82 -18.29 5.19 -5.80
C GLY A 82 -19.75 5.34 -6.23
N SER A 83 -20.64 4.57 -5.61
CA SER A 83 -22.08 4.63 -5.92
C SER A 83 -22.84 5.69 -5.12
N LEU A 84 -22.17 6.40 -4.21
CA LEU A 84 -22.80 7.35 -3.30
C LEU A 84 -22.34 8.79 -3.57
N PRO A 85 -23.25 9.77 -3.55
CA PRO A 85 -22.92 11.19 -3.69
C PRO A 85 -22.40 11.77 -2.36
N VAL A 86 -21.31 11.21 -1.82
CA VAL A 86 -20.72 11.64 -0.55
C VAL A 86 -19.33 12.24 -0.73
N ASP A 87 -19.04 13.28 0.06
CA ASP A 87 -17.76 13.97 0.03
C ASP A 87 -16.70 13.18 0.82
N LEU A 88 -16.03 12.27 0.12
CA LEU A 88 -14.97 11.41 0.64
C LEU A 88 -13.68 11.58 -0.16
N LEU A 89 -12.56 11.81 0.52
CA LEU A 89 -11.22 11.77 -0.07
C LEU A 89 -10.48 10.51 0.39
N VAL A 90 -10.07 9.67 -0.55
CA VAL A 90 -9.13 8.58 -0.32
C VAL A 90 -7.75 9.02 -0.79
N ILE A 91 -6.75 8.96 0.09
CA ILE A 91 -5.35 9.22 -0.22
C ILE A 91 -4.61 7.89 -0.20
N LEU A 92 -4.16 7.46 -1.37
CA LEU A 92 -3.27 6.33 -1.51
C LEU A 92 -1.83 6.79 -1.28
N ASN A 93 -1.19 6.29 -0.23
CA ASN A 93 0.25 6.41 -0.01
C ASN A 93 0.95 5.20 -0.64
N ASP A 94 1.33 5.33 -1.90
CA ASP A 94 2.07 4.31 -2.64
C ASP A 94 3.56 4.46 -2.38
N ASN A 95 4.20 3.40 -1.89
CA ASN A 95 5.64 3.35 -1.66
C ASN A 95 6.24 2.07 -2.24
N ASP A 96 5.50 1.37 -3.11
CA ASP A 96 5.84 0.10 -3.77
C ASP A 96 6.14 -1.06 -2.78
N MET A 97 5.71 -0.95 -1.52
CA MET A 97 6.13 -1.83 -0.43
C MET A 97 5.05 -2.12 0.63
N SER A 98 4.83 -3.41 0.91
CA SER A 98 4.18 -3.93 2.13
C SER A 98 5.23 -4.26 3.22
N ILE A 99 4.94 -5.15 4.17
CA ILE A 99 5.97 -5.75 5.05
C ILE A 99 7.03 -6.49 4.19
N SER A 100 6.60 -7.10 3.08
CA SER A 100 7.42 -7.57 1.95
C SER A 100 7.08 -6.75 0.69
N GLU A 101 7.73 -7.00 -0.45
CA GLU A 101 7.29 -6.44 -1.74
C GLU A 101 5.80 -6.73 -1.97
N ASN A 102 5.09 -5.76 -2.56
CA ASN A 102 3.68 -5.95 -2.90
C ASN A 102 3.57 -7.01 -4.00
N VAL A 103 2.64 -7.96 -3.83
CA VAL A 103 2.36 -9.00 -4.83
C VAL A 103 0.94 -8.84 -5.35
N GLY A 104 0.72 -9.16 -6.63
CA GLY A 104 -0.62 -9.18 -7.24
C GLY A 104 -0.81 -8.19 -8.39
N ALA A 105 -1.91 -8.36 -9.12
CA ALA A 105 -2.22 -7.59 -10.33
C ALA A 105 -2.38 -6.08 -10.07
N LEU A 106 -2.90 -5.70 -8.89
CA LEU A 106 -3.05 -4.30 -8.50
C LEU A 106 -1.70 -3.62 -8.24
N SER A 107 -0.75 -4.34 -7.66
CA SER A 107 0.62 -3.86 -7.44
C SER A 107 1.30 -3.60 -8.79
N ASN A 108 1.18 -4.55 -9.73
CA ASN A 108 1.67 -4.37 -11.11
C ASN A 108 1.02 -3.16 -11.81
N TYR A 109 -0.27 -2.92 -11.56
CA TYR A 109 -0.99 -1.75 -12.07
C TYR A 109 -0.41 -0.43 -11.51
N PHE A 110 -0.10 -0.36 -10.22
CA PHE A 110 0.54 0.81 -9.61
C PHE A 110 1.99 1.00 -10.09
N THR A 111 2.78 -0.07 -10.21
CA THR A 111 4.14 -0.01 -10.77
C THR A 111 4.12 0.46 -12.24
N ALA A 112 3.16 0.00 -13.03
CA ALA A 112 2.95 0.47 -14.40
C ALA A 112 2.58 1.96 -14.45
N ALA A 113 1.80 2.44 -13.47
CA ALA A 113 1.45 3.85 -13.35
C ALA A 113 2.65 4.77 -13.16
N LEU A 114 3.54 4.37 -12.26
CA LEU A 114 4.76 5.09 -11.98
C LEU A 114 5.68 5.10 -13.21
N SER A 115 5.83 3.95 -13.85
CA SER A 115 6.68 3.75 -15.03
C SER A 115 6.20 4.55 -16.24
N GLY A 116 4.87 4.64 -16.45
CA GLY A 116 4.28 5.43 -17.55
C GLY A 116 4.59 6.93 -17.44
N ARG A 117 4.62 7.49 -16.23
CA ARG A 117 5.00 8.90 -16.01
C ARG A 117 6.49 9.13 -16.20
N LEU A 118 7.33 8.20 -15.72
CA LEU A 118 8.78 8.26 -15.96
C LEU A 118 9.08 8.23 -17.46
N TYR A 119 8.40 7.35 -18.20
CA TYR A 119 8.50 7.24 -19.65
C TYR A 119 7.98 8.50 -20.37
N ALA A 120 6.85 9.08 -19.94
CA ALA A 120 6.33 10.32 -20.50
C ALA A 120 7.30 11.51 -20.30
N ASN A 121 7.87 11.65 -19.09
CA ASN A 121 8.85 12.68 -18.78
C ASN A 121 10.16 12.51 -19.59
N LEU A 122 10.65 11.26 -19.73
CA LEU A 122 11.79 10.94 -20.58
C LEU A 122 11.49 11.23 -22.06
N ARG A 123 10.28 10.91 -22.53
CA ARG A 123 9.84 11.16 -23.91
C ARG A 123 9.74 12.66 -24.19
N GLU A 124 9.24 13.48 -23.27
CA GLU A 124 9.20 14.94 -23.46
C GLU A 124 10.61 15.56 -23.49
N GLY A 125 11.53 15.07 -22.65
CA GLY A 125 12.96 15.44 -22.74
C GLY A 125 13.60 14.99 -24.06
N GLY A 126 13.28 13.78 -24.53
CA GLY A 126 13.81 13.19 -25.76
C GLY A 126 13.21 13.76 -27.06
N LYS A 127 11.98 14.30 -27.05
CA LYS A 127 11.33 14.91 -28.22
C LYS A 127 12.11 16.09 -28.81
N LYS A 128 12.93 16.78 -28.01
CA LYS A 128 13.82 17.86 -28.50
C LYS A 128 15.03 17.33 -29.28
N VAL A 129 15.50 16.13 -28.95
CA VAL A 129 16.66 15.48 -29.60
C VAL A 129 16.22 14.63 -30.79
N LEU A 130 15.07 13.95 -30.68
CA LEU A 130 14.54 13.01 -31.68
C LEU A 130 13.93 13.68 -32.92
N ARG A 131 13.72 15.00 -32.93
CA ARG A 131 13.26 15.75 -34.12
C ARG A 131 14.25 15.72 -35.29
N GLN A 132 15.49 15.30 -35.06
CA GLN A 132 16.53 15.21 -36.10
C GLN A 132 16.55 13.84 -36.82
N MET A 133 15.73 12.86 -36.41
CA MET A 133 15.72 11.52 -37.03
C MET A 133 14.28 11.04 -37.30
N PRO A 134 13.72 11.30 -38.51
CA PRO A 134 12.33 10.99 -38.85
C PRO A 134 11.97 9.50 -38.73
N THR A 135 12.92 8.60 -38.97
CA THR A 135 12.72 7.14 -38.91
C THR A 135 12.45 6.62 -37.49
N VAL A 136 12.98 7.29 -36.45
CA VAL A 136 12.75 6.91 -35.05
C VAL A 136 11.36 7.37 -34.58
N TRP A 137 10.81 8.40 -35.22
CA TRP A 137 9.50 8.96 -34.89
C TRP A 137 8.35 8.00 -35.26
N GLU A 138 8.46 7.31 -36.40
CA GLU A 138 7.47 6.31 -36.82
C GLU A 138 7.49 5.04 -35.96
N LEU A 139 8.68 4.59 -35.55
CA LEU A 139 8.84 3.48 -34.60
C LEU A 139 8.24 3.82 -33.24
N ALA A 140 8.48 5.04 -32.74
CA ALA A 140 7.86 5.53 -31.51
C ALA A 140 6.32 5.61 -31.61
N ARG A 141 5.77 6.01 -32.77
CA ARG A 141 4.32 6.07 -33.02
C ARG A 141 3.68 4.68 -33.04
N ARG A 142 4.35 3.68 -33.62
CA ARG A 142 3.89 2.27 -33.63
C ARG A 142 3.95 1.62 -32.24
N SER A 143 4.95 1.95 -31.42
CA SER A 143 5.00 1.52 -30.02
C SER A 143 3.93 2.18 -29.15
N GLU A 144 3.56 3.42 -29.45
CA GLU A 144 2.47 4.14 -28.76
C GLU A 144 1.09 3.51 -29.01
N GLU A 145 0.87 2.90 -30.17
CA GLU A 145 -0.36 2.15 -30.47
C GLU A 145 -0.49 0.86 -29.61
N HIS A 146 0.62 0.21 -29.22
CA HIS A 146 0.62 -0.91 -28.27
C HIS A 146 0.38 -0.48 -26.81
N LEU A 147 0.68 0.78 -26.47
CA LEU A 147 0.40 1.35 -25.14
C LEU A 147 -1.09 1.71 -24.96
N LYS A 148 -1.85 1.88 -26.05
CA LYS A 148 -3.31 2.16 -26.00
C LYS A 148 -4.14 0.99 -25.47
N GLY A 149 -3.60 -0.22 -25.42
CA GLY A 149 -4.22 -1.39 -24.78
C GLY A 149 -3.97 -1.49 -23.27
N MET A 150 -3.17 -0.58 -22.69
CA MET A 150 -2.96 -0.51 -21.24
C MET A 150 -4.01 0.41 -20.63
N VAL A 151 -4.83 -0.18 -19.74
CA VAL A 151 -5.72 0.52 -18.81
C VAL A 151 -4.88 1.57 -18.07
N LEU A 152 -5.08 2.86 -18.37
CA LEU A 152 -4.31 3.93 -17.74
C LEU A 152 -4.56 3.89 -16.21
N PRO A 153 -3.59 4.25 -15.37
CA PRO A 153 -3.69 4.16 -13.90
C PRO A 153 -4.89 4.82 -13.22
N GLY A 154 -5.50 5.81 -13.88
CA GLY A 154 -6.72 6.46 -13.39
C GLY A 154 -7.99 5.66 -13.66
N THR A 155 -8.01 4.89 -14.75
CA THR A 155 -9.24 4.27 -15.26
C THR A 155 -9.89 3.29 -14.30
N LEU A 156 -9.12 2.56 -13.47
CA LEU A 156 -9.71 1.67 -12.46
C LEU A 156 -10.53 2.43 -11.42
N PHE A 157 -9.97 3.49 -10.84
CA PHE A 157 -10.64 4.24 -9.78
C PHE A 157 -11.74 5.14 -10.34
N GLU A 158 -11.55 5.64 -11.55
CA GLU A 158 -12.58 6.37 -12.30
C GLU A 158 -13.78 5.47 -12.62
N GLU A 159 -13.55 4.22 -13.05
CA GLU A 159 -14.62 3.23 -13.25
C GLU A 159 -15.32 2.87 -11.94
N LEU A 160 -14.62 2.91 -10.81
CA LEU A 160 -15.20 2.80 -9.47
C LEU A 160 -15.88 4.10 -9.01
N GLY A 161 -16.08 5.10 -9.86
CA GLY A 161 -16.83 6.32 -9.53
C GLY A 161 -16.05 7.39 -8.78
N PHE A 162 -14.72 7.29 -8.70
CA PHE A 162 -13.87 8.33 -8.10
C PHE A 162 -13.31 9.30 -9.12
N ASN A 163 -13.18 10.56 -8.72
CA ASN A 163 -12.31 11.49 -9.44
C ASN A 163 -10.85 11.20 -9.06
N TYR A 164 -10.07 10.65 -9.99
CA TYR A 164 -8.68 10.28 -9.77
C TYR A 164 -7.72 11.46 -10.01
N ILE A 165 -6.80 11.68 -9.06
CA ILE A 165 -5.84 12.78 -9.06
C ILE A 165 -4.45 12.22 -8.73
N GLY A 166 -3.53 12.28 -9.71
CA GLY A 166 -2.13 11.92 -9.53
C GLY A 166 -1.58 10.99 -10.60
N PRO A 167 -0.45 10.29 -10.34
CA PRO A 167 0.30 10.29 -9.07
C PRO A 167 0.98 11.65 -8.76
N LEU A 168 1.15 12.00 -7.49
CA LEU A 168 1.92 13.17 -7.03
C LEU A 168 3.15 12.74 -6.22
N ASP A 169 4.22 13.52 -6.27
CA ASP A 169 5.38 13.31 -5.38
C ASP A 169 4.97 13.64 -3.94
N GLY A 170 4.99 12.64 -3.08
CA GLY A 170 4.63 12.76 -1.68
C GLY A 170 5.67 13.45 -0.80
N HIS A 171 6.86 13.71 -1.33
CA HIS A 171 7.92 14.46 -0.65
C HIS A 171 7.93 15.95 -1.00
N ASP A 172 7.18 16.38 -2.01
CA ASP A 172 6.91 17.79 -2.27
C ASP A 172 5.70 18.26 -1.46
N VAL A 173 5.97 18.65 -0.21
CA VAL A 173 4.94 19.14 0.72
C VAL A 173 4.22 20.39 0.17
N ARG A 174 4.90 21.25 -0.59
CA ARG A 174 4.27 22.47 -1.13
C ARG A 174 3.26 22.12 -2.21
N ALA A 175 3.64 21.24 -3.13
CA ALA A 175 2.72 20.73 -4.15
C ALA A 175 1.55 19.99 -3.51
N LEU A 176 1.79 19.11 -2.54
CA LEU A 176 0.74 18.39 -1.82
C LEU A 176 -0.26 19.34 -1.14
N VAL A 177 0.22 20.37 -0.43
CA VAL A 177 -0.67 21.35 0.21
C VAL A 177 -1.50 22.11 -0.83
N GLY A 178 -0.90 22.48 -1.96
CA GLY A 178 -1.62 23.11 -3.08
C GLY A 178 -2.73 22.21 -3.63
N THR A 179 -2.42 20.95 -3.89
CA THR A 179 -3.37 19.95 -4.38
C THR A 179 -4.48 19.70 -3.38
N LEU A 180 -4.17 19.47 -2.10
CA LEU A 180 -5.17 19.25 -1.05
C LEU A 180 -6.12 20.45 -0.87
N ARG A 181 -5.63 21.69 -1.05
CA ARG A 181 -6.48 22.90 -1.05
C ARG A 181 -7.46 22.92 -2.22
N ASN A 182 -7.05 22.44 -3.39
CA ASN A 182 -7.93 22.33 -4.56
C ASN A 182 -8.95 21.21 -4.38
N VAL A 183 -8.49 20.03 -3.96
CA VAL A 183 -9.34 18.85 -3.69
C VAL A 183 -10.41 19.14 -2.64
N ARG A 184 -10.09 19.91 -1.60
CA ARG A 184 -11.06 20.32 -0.56
C ARG A 184 -12.28 21.08 -1.11
N LYS A 185 -12.19 21.67 -2.30
CA LYS A 185 -13.29 22.41 -2.95
C LYS A 185 -14.17 21.51 -3.82
N LEU A 186 -13.71 20.30 -4.13
CA LEU A 186 -14.44 19.33 -4.94
C LEU A 186 -15.51 18.62 -4.10
N HIS A 187 -16.51 18.08 -4.79
CA HIS A 187 -17.60 17.29 -4.23
C HIS A 187 -17.59 15.88 -4.81
N GLY A 188 -18.19 14.95 -4.08
CA GLY A 188 -18.23 13.53 -4.40
C GLY A 188 -16.90 12.81 -4.09
N PRO A 189 -16.81 11.51 -4.45
CA PRO A 189 -15.65 10.67 -4.16
C PRO A 189 -14.38 11.14 -4.90
N GLN A 190 -13.32 11.42 -4.16
CA GLN A 190 -12.02 11.85 -4.67
C GLN A 190 -10.95 10.82 -4.32
N PHE A 191 -10.05 10.54 -5.27
CA PHE A 191 -8.94 9.61 -5.07
C PHE A 191 -7.61 10.30 -5.39
N LEU A 192 -6.78 10.54 -4.39
CA LEU A 192 -5.47 11.18 -4.52
C LEU A 192 -4.37 10.13 -4.41
N HIS A 193 -3.66 9.89 -5.50
CA HIS A 193 -2.52 8.98 -5.54
C HIS A 193 -1.22 9.73 -5.23
N VAL A 194 -0.59 9.41 -4.10
CA VAL A 194 0.66 10.00 -3.63
C VAL A 194 1.75 8.94 -3.61
N VAL A 195 2.86 9.20 -4.28
CA VAL A 195 4.03 8.32 -4.34
C VAL A 195 5.06 8.79 -3.32
N THR A 196 5.45 7.93 -2.40
CA THR A 196 6.48 8.20 -1.38
C THR A 196 7.62 7.19 -1.47
N ARG A 197 8.60 7.35 -0.58
CA ARG A 197 9.77 6.47 -0.46
C ARG A 197 9.82 6.01 0.99
N LYS A 198 9.70 4.71 1.21
CA LYS A 198 9.77 4.13 2.55
C LYS A 198 11.16 4.39 3.16
N GLY A 199 11.18 4.85 4.41
CA GLY A 199 12.42 5.21 5.11
C GLY A 199 13.02 6.58 4.73
N LYS A 200 12.32 7.41 3.93
CA LYS A 200 12.83 8.71 3.48
C LYS A 200 13.41 9.54 4.62
N GLY A 201 14.59 10.10 4.39
CA GLY A 201 15.34 10.92 5.34
C GLY A 201 16.34 10.12 6.16
N TYR A 202 16.37 8.79 6.02
CA TYR A 202 17.31 7.92 6.72
C TYR A 202 17.92 6.88 5.77
N ALA A 203 19.16 7.13 5.33
CA ALA A 203 19.82 6.33 4.29
C ALA A 203 19.82 4.81 4.54
N PRO A 204 20.07 4.30 5.77
CA PRO A 204 19.96 2.86 6.03
C PRO A 204 18.55 2.29 5.80
N ALA A 205 17.50 3.04 6.16
CA ALA A 205 16.11 2.63 5.96
C ALA A 205 15.64 2.77 4.50
N GLU A 206 16.16 3.74 3.76
CA GLU A 206 15.91 3.85 2.32
C GLU A 206 16.58 2.73 1.52
N ALA A 207 17.71 2.20 2.01
CA ALA A 207 18.46 1.12 1.38
C ALA A 207 17.89 -0.28 1.68
N ASP A 208 17.34 -0.50 2.88
CA ASP A 208 16.68 -1.76 3.25
C ASP A 208 15.34 -1.53 3.98
N PRO A 209 14.29 -1.08 3.27
CA PRO A 209 13.01 -0.72 3.88
C PRO A 209 12.31 -1.88 4.60
N ILE A 210 12.67 -3.13 4.28
CA ILE A 210 12.13 -4.33 4.89
C ILE A 210 12.74 -4.53 6.29
N LYS A 211 14.07 -4.49 6.40
CA LYS A 211 14.77 -4.60 7.69
C LYS A 211 14.38 -3.46 8.64
N TRP A 212 14.14 -2.28 8.09
CA TRP A 212 13.83 -1.07 8.85
C TRP A 212 12.33 -0.83 9.08
N HIS A 213 11.44 -1.77 8.73
CA HIS A 213 10.00 -1.64 9.00
C HIS A 213 9.66 -1.65 10.51
N GLY A 214 10.51 -2.27 11.33
CA GLY A 214 10.37 -2.31 12.78
C GLY A 214 11.69 -2.71 13.44
N PRO A 215 12.71 -1.83 13.41
CA PRO A 215 14.00 -2.15 13.98
C PRO A 215 13.87 -2.30 15.51
N GLY A 216 14.69 -3.17 16.09
CA GLY A 216 14.99 -3.10 17.53
C GLY A 216 15.77 -1.83 17.86
N PRO A 217 16.16 -1.62 19.13
CA PRO A 217 17.02 -0.49 19.51
C PRO A 217 18.25 -0.38 18.58
N PHE A 218 18.57 0.82 18.11
CA PHE A 218 19.66 1.05 17.15
C PHE A 218 20.33 2.40 17.39
N ASP A 219 21.56 2.56 16.91
CA ASP A 219 22.24 3.85 16.87
C ASP A 219 21.80 4.64 15.62
N PRO A 220 21.15 5.80 15.77
CA PRO A 220 20.69 6.60 14.65
C PRO A 220 21.82 7.16 13.79
N VAL A 221 23.03 7.34 14.31
CA VAL A 221 24.17 7.86 13.53
C VAL A 221 24.77 6.78 12.66
N SER A 222 25.11 5.61 13.23
CA SER A 222 25.74 4.53 12.46
C SER A 222 24.77 3.64 11.69
N GLY A 223 23.48 3.60 12.07
CA GLY A 223 22.51 2.65 11.51
C GLY A 223 22.70 1.21 12.00
N THR A 224 23.44 1.03 13.08
CA THR A 224 23.67 -0.30 13.67
C THR A 224 22.52 -0.66 14.60
N ILE A 225 21.80 -1.74 14.27
CA ILE A 225 20.76 -2.31 15.15
C ILE A 225 21.46 -3.10 16.26
N PHE A 226 21.20 -2.74 17.51
CA PHE A 226 21.71 -3.46 18.67
C PHE A 226 21.09 -4.87 18.72
N LYS A 227 21.94 -5.87 18.91
CA LYS A 227 21.50 -7.27 18.96
C LYS A 227 20.88 -7.52 20.33
N GLU A 228 19.58 -7.80 20.39
CA GLU A 228 18.97 -8.30 21.63
C GLU A 228 19.58 -9.67 21.98
N ALA A 229 19.91 -9.85 23.26
CA ALA A 229 20.26 -11.17 23.78
C ALA A 229 19.07 -12.12 23.52
N ALA A 230 19.34 -13.30 22.96
CA ALA A 230 18.30 -14.23 22.56
C ALA A 230 17.49 -14.71 23.77
N SER A 231 16.31 -14.15 23.99
CA SER A 231 15.26 -14.81 24.75
C SER A 231 14.40 -15.61 23.77
N SER A 232 14.27 -16.91 24.02
CA SER A 232 13.57 -17.86 23.16
C SER A 232 12.09 -17.46 23.02
N PRO A 233 11.60 -17.14 21.80
CA PRO A 233 10.19 -16.82 21.61
C PRO A 233 9.32 -18.06 21.84
N ARG A 234 8.18 -17.88 22.50
CA ARG A 234 7.17 -18.93 22.79
C ARG A 234 6.50 -19.51 21.53
N THR A 235 6.78 -18.98 20.34
CA THR A 235 6.26 -19.45 19.04
C THR A 235 6.97 -20.66 18.44
N ARG A 236 8.01 -21.22 19.08
CA ARG A 236 8.66 -22.45 18.59
C ARG A 236 7.76 -23.69 18.56
N ARG A 237 6.61 -23.71 19.25
CA ARG A 237 5.82 -24.94 19.41
C ARG A 237 4.80 -25.26 18.31
N SER A 238 4.47 -24.34 17.39
CA SER A 238 3.48 -24.63 16.34
C SER A 238 4.05 -24.77 14.94
N SER A 239 5.33 -24.47 14.71
CA SER A 239 5.99 -24.63 13.40
C SER A 239 6.67 -25.99 13.22
N ASP A 240 7.02 -26.68 14.32
CA ASP A 240 7.82 -27.89 14.24
C ASP A 240 6.96 -29.16 14.00
N SER A 241 5.69 -29.13 14.36
CA SER A 241 4.75 -30.26 14.16
C SER A 241 4.16 -30.34 12.74
N GLY A 242 4.43 -29.35 11.87
CA GLY A 242 4.04 -29.36 10.45
C GLY A 242 5.21 -29.46 9.48
N CYS A 243 6.43 -29.70 9.97
CA CYS A 243 7.65 -29.81 9.16
C CYS A 243 7.83 -31.21 8.54
N ALA A 244 6.73 -31.85 8.12
CA ALA A 244 6.82 -32.98 7.21
C ALA A 244 7.07 -32.43 5.80
N THR A 245 8.21 -32.78 5.21
CA THR A 245 8.59 -32.52 3.82
C THR A 245 7.73 -33.36 2.86
N SER A 246 6.41 -33.14 2.88
CA SER A 246 5.50 -33.79 1.95
C SER A 246 5.31 -32.90 0.72
N PRO A 247 5.50 -33.41 -0.52
CA PRO A 247 5.33 -32.64 -1.77
C PRO A 247 3.94 -32.02 -1.97
N SER A 248 2.96 -32.44 -1.16
CA SER A 248 1.55 -32.05 -1.23
C SER A 248 1.17 -30.86 -0.31
N VAL A 249 2.12 -30.26 0.41
CA VAL A 249 1.83 -29.13 1.33
C VAL A 249 2.00 -27.79 0.61
N ILE A 250 0.88 -27.14 0.28
CA ILE A 250 0.84 -25.75 -0.19
C ILE A 250 0.86 -24.81 1.03
N ARG A 251 1.77 -23.84 1.04
CA ARG A 251 1.85 -22.79 2.07
C ARG A 251 1.44 -21.45 1.48
N ALA A 252 0.52 -20.76 2.16
CA ALA A 252 0.08 -19.40 1.80
C ALA A 252 0.34 -18.43 2.96
N SER A 253 0.65 -17.18 2.64
CA SER A 253 0.83 -16.09 3.62
C SER A 253 0.24 -14.80 3.05
N SER A 254 -0.62 -14.13 3.81
CA SER A 254 -1.16 -12.81 3.48
C SER A 254 -0.15 -11.72 3.89
N ALA A 255 0.85 -11.48 3.05
CA ALA A 255 1.84 -10.39 3.18
C ALA A 255 2.71 -10.39 4.47
N SER A 256 2.78 -11.50 5.22
CA SER A 256 3.57 -11.61 6.46
C SER A 256 4.74 -12.60 6.37
N LEU A 257 5.30 -12.78 5.16
CA LEU A 257 6.27 -13.84 4.86
C LEU A 257 7.45 -13.88 5.85
N ARG A 258 8.06 -12.75 6.26
CA ARG A 258 9.18 -12.78 7.22
C ARG A 258 8.81 -13.15 8.66
N ARG A 259 7.57 -12.90 9.11
CA ARG A 259 7.10 -13.39 10.42
C ARG A 259 6.90 -14.90 10.38
N CYS A 260 6.43 -15.43 9.25
CA CYS A 260 6.22 -16.86 9.03
C CYS A 260 7.52 -17.62 8.66
N ALA A 261 8.45 -16.96 7.96
CA ALA A 261 9.67 -17.55 7.38
C ALA A 261 10.87 -17.54 8.33
N ARG A 262 10.69 -17.28 9.63
CA ARG A 262 11.67 -17.72 10.64
C ARG A 262 11.71 -19.26 10.81
N ALA A 263 10.86 -19.98 10.07
CA ALA A 263 10.97 -21.43 9.86
C ALA A 263 11.89 -21.74 8.65
N PRO A 264 12.86 -22.67 8.74
CA PRO A 264 13.91 -22.91 7.73
C PRO A 264 13.46 -23.41 6.34
N ALA A 265 12.16 -23.50 6.07
CA ALA A 265 11.60 -24.22 4.91
C ALA A 265 11.29 -23.37 3.67
N TRP A 266 11.39 -22.03 3.74
CA TRP A 266 10.99 -21.16 2.62
C TRP A 266 12.11 -20.88 1.61
N SER A 267 13.38 -21.09 1.99
CA SER A 267 14.55 -20.88 1.10
C SER A 267 14.85 -22.07 0.17
N SER A 268 14.04 -23.13 0.20
CA SER A 268 14.35 -24.43 -0.42
C SER A 268 13.56 -24.74 -1.70
N PHE A 269 12.65 -23.87 -2.13
CA PHE A 269 11.85 -24.08 -3.34
C PHE A 269 12.13 -22.98 -4.38
N PRO A 270 12.79 -23.30 -5.50
CA PRO A 270 12.86 -22.40 -6.64
C PRO A 270 11.47 -22.31 -7.28
N SER A 271 11.04 -21.09 -7.61
CA SER A 271 9.91 -20.86 -8.50
C SER A 271 10.32 -21.21 -9.92
N ASP A 272 10.03 -22.44 -10.38
CA ASP A 272 9.80 -22.78 -11.79
C ASP A 272 9.53 -24.27 -11.96
N SER A 273 8.26 -24.65 -12.13
CA SER A 273 7.89 -25.86 -12.87
C SER A 273 6.42 -25.77 -13.35
N PRO A 274 6.17 -25.64 -14.66
CA PRO A 274 4.83 -25.55 -15.23
C PRO A 274 4.28 -26.95 -15.51
N SER A 275 3.91 -27.69 -14.47
CA SER A 275 3.32 -29.03 -14.65
C SER A 275 2.44 -29.46 -13.49
N ALA A 276 1.39 -28.70 -13.20
CA ALA A 276 0.31 -29.18 -12.33
C ALA A 276 -1.04 -28.55 -12.69
N ILE A 277 -1.50 -28.78 -13.92
CA ILE A 277 -2.93 -28.76 -14.23
C ILE A 277 -3.33 -30.21 -14.52
N SER A 278 -3.89 -30.90 -13.53
CA SER A 278 -4.69 -32.09 -13.79
C SER A 278 -5.83 -32.25 -12.78
N THR A 279 -7.03 -32.06 -13.32
CA THR A 279 -8.28 -32.80 -13.02
C THR A 279 -8.80 -32.80 -11.59
N TRP A 280 -9.78 -31.93 -11.33
CA TRP A 280 -10.83 -32.16 -10.34
C TRP A 280 -11.69 -33.36 -10.78
N ARG A 281 -11.71 -34.45 -9.99
CA ARG A 281 -12.77 -35.47 -10.04
C ARG A 281 -13.64 -35.35 -8.80
N SER A 282 -14.93 -35.16 -9.01
CA SER A 282 -16.00 -35.16 -8.02
C SER A 282 -16.15 -36.55 -7.36
N PRO A 283 -16.36 -36.65 -6.03
CA PRO A 283 -16.53 -37.94 -5.37
C PRO A 283 -17.97 -38.45 -5.52
N SER A 284 -18.13 -39.58 -6.21
CA SER A 284 -19.35 -40.37 -6.26
C SER A 284 -19.38 -41.40 -5.12
N SER A 285 -20.47 -41.39 -4.35
CA SER A 285 -21.10 -42.51 -3.61
C SER A 285 -20.23 -43.43 -2.74
N MET A 286 -20.46 -43.39 -1.41
CA MET A 286 -20.23 -44.53 -0.50
C MET A 286 -21.54 -45.35 -0.36
N PRO A 287 -21.47 -46.68 -0.20
CA PRO A 287 -22.54 -47.47 0.41
C PRO A 287 -22.60 -47.27 1.94
#